data_AF-A0A371NF69-F1
#
_entry.id   AF-A0A371NF69-F1
#
_cell.length_a   1.000
_cell.length_b   1.000
_cell.length_c   1.000
_cell.angle_alpha   90.00
_cell.angle_beta   90.00
_cell.angle_gamma   90.00
#
_symmetry.space_group_name_H-M   'P 1'
#
loop_
_entity.id
_entity.type
_entity.pdbx_description
1 polymer ?
#
loop_
_entity_poly.entity_id
_entity_poly.type
_entity_poly.pdbx_seq_one_letter_code
_entity_poly.pdbx_strand_id
1 'polypeptide(L)'
;MYRITVIPGDGIGVEVMEAALHVLQALEIEFEFTHAEAGNECFRRCGDTLPEETLKLVRKADATLFGAVTTVPGQKSAIITLRRELDLFANLRPVKSLPGVPCLYPDLDFVIVRENTEDLYVGDEEYTPEGAVAKRIITRTASRRISQFAFQYAQKEGMQKV
;
A
#
# COMPACT_ATOMS: atom_id res chain seq x y z
N MET A 1 0.37 23.74 -5.38
CA MET A 1 1.12 22.98 -4.38
C MET A 1 0.32 21.77 -3.90
N TYR A 2 0.88 20.56 -4.00
CA TYR A 2 0.34 19.32 -3.42
C TYR A 2 1.21 18.86 -2.26
N ARG A 3 0.61 18.46 -1.15
CA ARG A 3 1.31 18.01 0.06
C ARG A 3 1.46 16.50 0.03
N ILE A 4 2.69 16.02 0.02
CA ILE A 4 3.03 14.61 -0.13
C ILE A 4 3.77 14.15 1.13
N THR A 5 3.18 13.22 1.88
CA THR A 5 3.95 12.52 2.94
C THR A 5 4.86 11.48 2.30
N VAL A 6 6.14 11.51 2.65
CA VAL A 6 7.17 10.61 2.12
C VAL A 6 7.58 9.64 3.23
N ILE A 7 7.42 8.34 2.99
CA ILE A 7 7.81 7.27 3.91
C ILE A 7 8.76 6.33 3.16
N PRO A 8 10.09 6.55 3.22
CA PRO A 8 11.05 5.70 2.51
C PRO A 8 11.02 4.25 3.01
N GLY A 9 10.89 4.09 4.33
CA GLY A 9 10.85 2.79 5.00
C GLY A 9 12.24 2.20 5.25
N ASP A 10 12.38 0.88 5.09
CA ASP A 10 13.59 0.10 5.40
C ASP A 10 14.33 -0.34 4.12
N GLY A 11 15.66 -0.45 4.19
CA GLY A 11 16.50 -1.07 3.14
C GLY A 11 16.37 -0.37 1.78
N ILE A 12 16.15 -1.15 0.71
CA ILE A 12 16.00 -0.61 -0.67
C ILE A 12 14.88 0.42 -0.81
N GLY A 13 13.95 0.50 0.14
CA GLY A 13 12.92 1.53 0.20
C GLY A 13 13.48 2.95 0.19
N VAL A 14 14.65 3.16 0.80
CA VAL A 14 15.35 4.45 0.82
C VAL A 14 15.87 4.82 -0.57
N GLU A 15 16.60 3.90 -1.21
CA GLU A 15 17.22 4.11 -2.52
C GLU A 15 16.19 4.39 -3.62
N VAL A 16 15.11 3.60 -3.68
CA VAL A 16 14.05 3.80 -4.69
C VAL A 16 13.21 5.04 -4.41
N MET A 17 13.11 5.47 -3.15
CA MET A 17 12.43 6.71 -2.79
C MET A 17 13.20 7.94 -3.27
N GLU A 18 14.52 7.98 -3.08
CA GLU A 18 15.37 9.06 -3.58
C GLU A 18 15.25 9.20 -5.11
N ALA A 19 15.31 8.09 -5.84
CA ALA A 19 15.11 8.08 -7.29
C ALA A 19 13.71 8.57 -7.70
N ALA A 20 12.65 8.18 -6.97
CA ALA A 20 11.29 8.63 -7.24
C ALA A 20 11.11 10.14 -6.97
N LEU A 21 11.67 10.66 -5.86
CA LEU A 21 11.63 12.09 -5.54
C LEU A 21 12.40 12.91 -6.59
N HIS A 22 13.55 12.44 -7.05
CA HIS A 22 14.32 13.11 -8.11
C HIS A 22 13.50 13.27 -9.40
N VAL A 23 12.78 12.23 -9.82
CA VAL A 23 11.88 12.30 -10.98
C VAL A 23 10.70 13.24 -10.73
N LEU A 24 10.10 13.23 -9.54
CA LEU A 24 8.98 14.13 -9.20
C LEU A 24 9.41 15.61 -9.15
N GLN A 25 10.61 15.90 -8.67
CA GLN A 25 11.18 17.26 -8.63
C GLN A 25 11.51 17.83 -10.01
N ALA A 26 11.67 16.97 -11.03
CA ALA A 26 11.88 17.38 -12.41
C ALA A 26 10.57 17.75 -13.15
N LEU A 27 9.40 17.54 -12.53
CA LEU A 27 8.10 17.92 -13.09
C LEU A 27 7.78 19.39 -12.78
N GLU A 28 7.08 20.06 -13.69
CA GLU A 28 6.54 21.42 -13.48
C GLU A 28 5.28 21.40 -12.60
N ILE A 29 5.38 20.75 -11.42
CA ILE A 29 4.31 20.61 -10.44
C ILE A 29 4.86 20.97 -9.05
N GLU A 30 4.21 21.91 -8.38
CA GLU A 30 4.57 22.28 -7.00
C GLU A 30 4.24 21.15 -6.02
N PHE A 31 5.27 20.54 -5.42
CA PHE A 31 5.15 19.55 -4.35
C PHE A 31 5.74 20.08 -3.03
N GLU A 32 5.02 19.87 -1.92
CA GLU A 32 5.51 20.03 -0.56
C GLU A 32 5.73 18.64 0.04
N PHE A 33 7.00 18.22 0.15
CA PHE A 33 7.37 16.89 0.66
C PHE A 33 7.63 16.91 2.16
N THR A 34 6.82 16.19 2.92
CA THR A 34 6.98 16.03 4.37
C THR A 34 7.41 14.60 4.69
N HIS A 35 8.62 14.43 5.20
CA HIS A 35 9.18 13.11 5.51
C HIS A 35 8.60 12.56 6.82
N ALA A 36 8.29 11.27 6.83
CA ALA A 36 7.78 10.53 7.97
C ALA A 36 8.34 9.09 7.97
N GLU A 37 8.20 8.39 9.09
CA GLU A 37 8.92 7.14 9.34
C GLU A 37 7.96 5.99 9.63
N ALA A 38 8.27 4.82 9.09
CA ALA A 38 7.55 3.57 9.35
C ALA A 38 8.47 2.37 9.05
N GLY A 39 8.16 1.21 9.60
CA GLY A 39 8.91 -0.02 9.40
C GLY A 39 9.73 -0.46 10.61
N ASN A 40 10.66 -1.37 10.39
CA ASN A 40 11.40 -2.05 11.45
C ASN A 40 12.57 -1.23 11.99
N GLU A 41 13.18 -0.34 11.22
CA GLU A 41 14.15 0.65 11.73
C GLU A 41 13.47 1.67 12.66
N CYS A 42 12.25 2.07 12.32
CA CYS A 42 11.40 2.86 13.22
C CYS A 42 11.14 2.11 14.53
N PHE A 43 10.72 0.84 14.44
CA PHE A 43 10.48 -0.03 15.60
C PHE A 43 11.72 -0.20 16.49
N ARG A 44 12.91 -0.43 15.92
CA ARG A 44 14.17 -0.58 16.68
C ARG A 44 14.52 0.66 17.53
N ARG A 45 14.03 1.83 17.17
CA ARG A 45 14.45 3.12 17.71
C ARG A 45 13.39 3.80 18.58
N CYS A 46 12.10 3.50 18.39
CA CYS A 46 11.01 4.02 19.22
C CYS A 46 10.00 2.98 19.73
N GLY A 47 10.17 1.70 19.40
CA GLY A 47 9.27 0.61 19.82
C GLY A 47 7.98 0.48 19.00
N ASP A 48 7.79 1.30 17.97
CA ASP A 48 6.61 1.27 17.09
C ASP A 48 7.00 1.23 15.61
N THR A 49 6.33 0.37 14.85
CA THR A 49 6.45 0.26 13.39
C THR A 49 5.74 1.38 12.64
N LEU A 50 4.77 2.07 13.27
CA LEU A 50 4.04 3.18 12.67
C LEU A 50 3.65 4.21 13.74
N PRO A 51 4.54 5.16 14.05
CA PRO A 51 4.28 6.18 15.06
C PRO A 51 3.02 7.01 14.75
N GLU A 52 2.33 7.41 15.81
CA GLU A 52 1.15 8.29 15.73
C GLU A 52 1.44 9.61 14.98
N GLU A 53 2.67 10.14 15.03
CA GLU A 53 3.02 11.33 14.25
C GLU A 53 3.04 11.05 12.74
N THR A 54 3.52 9.88 12.29
CA THR A 54 3.42 9.46 10.90
C THR A 54 1.96 9.36 10.45
N LEU A 55 1.07 8.81 11.29
CA LEU A 55 -0.37 8.78 11.00
C LEU A 55 -0.97 10.19 10.86
N LYS A 56 -0.62 11.13 11.74
CA LYS A 56 -1.09 12.54 11.62
C LYS A 56 -0.60 13.23 10.35
N LEU A 57 0.64 12.96 9.93
CA LEU A 57 1.20 13.52 8.70
C LEU A 57 0.45 12.98 7.48
N VAL A 58 0.31 11.64 7.38
CA VAL A 58 -0.44 10.99 6.29
C VAL A 58 -1.90 11.45 6.24
N ARG A 59 -2.59 11.60 7.39
CA ARG A 59 -3.98 12.12 7.44
C ARG A 59 -4.12 13.58 7.01
N LYS A 60 -3.03 14.36 7.01
CA LYS A 60 -3.03 15.78 6.58
C LYS A 60 -2.63 15.96 5.12
N ALA A 61 -1.91 15.01 4.53
CA ALA A 61 -1.39 15.09 3.17
C ALA A 61 -2.46 14.82 2.10
N ASP A 62 -2.18 15.26 0.88
CA ASP A 62 -3.04 15.03 -0.29
C ASP A 62 -2.75 13.65 -0.91
N ALA A 63 -1.51 13.15 -0.76
CA ALA A 63 -1.12 11.77 -1.03
C ALA A 63 0.06 11.32 -0.15
N THR A 64 0.37 10.02 -0.16
CA THR A 64 1.55 9.46 0.52
C THR A 64 2.33 8.58 -0.45
N LEU A 65 3.64 8.83 -0.55
CA LEU A 65 4.59 8.00 -1.27
C LEU A 65 5.29 7.09 -0.25
N PHE A 66 5.07 5.78 -0.37
CA PHE A 66 5.57 4.76 0.56
C PHE A 66 6.50 3.80 -0.18
N GLY A 67 7.71 3.61 0.34
CA GLY A 67 8.73 2.73 -0.24
C GLY A 67 8.51 1.26 0.14
N ALA A 68 9.47 0.67 0.83
CA ALA A 68 9.42 -0.73 1.29
C ALA A 68 9.65 -0.79 2.80
N VAL A 69 9.02 -1.75 3.51
CA VAL A 69 9.29 -1.98 4.93
C VAL A 69 9.49 -3.46 5.21
N THR A 70 10.41 -3.76 6.12
CA THR A 70 10.65 -5.09 6.66
C THR A 70 9.59 -5.38 7.72
N THR A 71 8.72 -6.36 7.47
CA THR A 71 7.80 -6.86 8.49
C THR A 71 8.45 -8.05 9.20
N VAL A 72 8.83 -7.89 10.46
CA VAL A 72 9.37 -8.99 11.28
C VAL A 72 8.21 -9.74 11.95
N PRO A 73 8.22 -11.09 12.00
CA PRO A 73 7.22 -11.86 12.74
C PRO A 73 7.06 -11.38 14.18
N GLY A 74 5.81 -11.23 14.63
CA GLY A 74 5.47 -10.69 15.95
C GLY A 74 5.37 -9.15 16.03
N GLN A 75 5.79 -8.41 15.00
CA GLN A 75 5.51 -6.97 14.87
C GLN A 75 4.23 -6.73 14.07
N LYS A 76 3.52 -5.63 14.36
CA LYS A 76 2.41 -5.16 13.50
C LYS A 76 2.99 -4.66 12.17
N SER A 77 2.43 -5.08 11.04
CA SER A 77 2.91 -4.58 9.73
C SER A 77 2.43 -3.15 9.49
N ALA A 78 3.36 -2.19 9.44
CA ALA A 78 3.06 -0.76 9.29
C ALA A 78 2.12 -0.46 8.11
N ILE A 79 2.31 -1.12 6.96
CA ILE A 79 1.48 -0.90 5.77
C ILE A 79 0.07 -1.49 5.91
N ILE A 80 -0.11 -2.57 6.67
CA ILE A 80 -1.45 -3.13 6.98
C ILE A 80 -2.17 -2.20 7.96
N THR A 81 -1.48 -1.70 8.99
CA THR A 81 -2.03 -0.71 9.92
C THR A 81 -2.47 0.55 9.19
N LEU A 82 -1.60 1.16 8.35
CA LEU A 82 -1.95 2.32 7.52
C LEU A 82 -3.23 2.09 6.69
N ARG A 83 -3.37 0.94 6.04
CA ARG A 83 -4.54 0.62 5.20
C ARG A 83 -5.84 0.57 6.00
N ARG A 84 -5.81 0.04 7.22
CA ARG A 84 -6.99 -0.01 8.11
C ARG A 84 -7.31 1.37 8.68
N GLU A 85 -6.31 2.06 9.22
CA GLU A 85 -6.44 3.36 9.87
C GLU A 85 -6.99 4.47 8.95
N LEU A 86 -6.79 4.30 7.65
CA LEU A 86 -7.17 5.24 6.58
C LEU A 86 -8.26 4.68 5.66
N ASP A 87 -8.79 3.48 5.94
CA ASP A 87 -9.76 2.74 5.12
C ASP A 87 -9.40 2.65 3.62
N LEU A 88 -8.12 2.39 3.32
CA LEU A 88 -7.57 2.29 1.95
C LEU A 88 -7.92 0.93 1.32
N PHE A 89 -9.21 0.68 1.16
CA PHE A 89 -9.80 -0.62 0.84
C PHE A 89 -9.49 -1.15 -0.57
N ALA A 90 -9.17 -0.27 -1.52
CA ALA A 90 -8.85 -0.63 -2.89
C ALA A 90 -7.34 -0.66 -3.11
N ASN A 91 -6.77 -1.87 -3.28
CA ASN A 91 -5.39 -2.04 -3.70
C ASN A 91 -5.35 -2.27 -5.22
N LEU A 92 -5.13 -1.18 -5.96
CA LEU A 92 -5.02 -1.19 -7.42
C LEU A 92 -3.60 -1.61 -7.84
N ARG A 93 -3.46 -2.63 -8.70
CA ARG A 93 -2.17 -3.08 -9.23
C ARG A 93 -2.22 -3.26 -10.74
N PRO A 94 -1.86 -2.22 -11.52
CA PRO A 94 -1.63 -2.38 -12.95
C PRO A 94 -0.48 -3.35 -13.20
N VAL A 95 -0.66 -4.23 -14.17
CA VAL A 95 0.35 -5.17 -14.66
C VAL A 95 0.45 -4.97 -16.16
N LYS A 96 1.60 -4.47 -16.62
CA LYS A 96 1.81 -4.11 -18.02
C LYS A 96 3.20 -4.49 -18.49
N SER A 97 3.29 -5.04 -19.69
CA SER A 97 4.56 -5.29 -20.36
C SER A 97 5.17 -3.98 -20.86
N LEU A 98 6.43 -3.74 -20.49
CA LEU A 98 7.13 -2.48 -20.78
C LEU A 98 7.98 -2.63 -22.05
N PRO A 99 7.98 -1.63 -22.97
CA PRO A 99 8.83 -1.65 -24.15
C PRO A 99 10.30 -1.86 -23.79
N GLY A 100 10.96 -2.79 -24.48
CA GLY A 100 12.38 -3.11 -24.25
C GLY A 100 12.69 -3.99 -23.03
N VAL A 101 11.70 -4.36 -22.22
CA VAL A 101 11.88 -5.29 -21.08
C VAL A 101 11.50 -6.71 -21.51
N PRO A 102 12.45 -7.68 -21.54
CA PRO A 102 12.14 -9.07 -21.87
C PRO A 102 11.11 -9.66 -20.91
N CYS A 103 10.02 -10.20 -21.44
CA CYS A 103 8.93 -10.79 -20.67
C CYS A 103 8.30 -11.96 -21.43
N LEU A 104 7.64 -12.88 -20.70
CA LEU A 104 7.02 -14.07 -21.28
C LEU A 104 5.79 -13.76 -22.15
N TYR A 105 5.09 -12.66 -21.86
CA TYR A 105 3.89 -12.21 -22.56
C TYR A 105 4.06 -10.74 -22.95
N PRO A 106 4.36 -10.41 -24.21
CA PRO A 106 4.68 -9.04 -24.62
C PRO A 106 3.46 -8.09 -24.63
N ASP A 107 2.25 -8.61 -24.83
CA ASP A 107 1.01 -7.83 -24.98
C ASP A 107 0.13 -7.85 -23.72
N LEU A 108 0.76 -7.96 -22.55
CA LEU A 108 0.07 -8.06 -21.27
C LEU A 108 -0.30 -6.67 -20.75
N ASP A 109 -1.60 -6.40 -20.59
CA ASP A 109 -2.14 -5.16 -20.01
C ASP A 109 -3.44 -5.49 -19.25
N PHE A 110 -3.37 -5.51 -17.92
CA PHE A 110 -4.54 -5.65 -17.05
C PHE A 110 -4.30 -5.03 -15.67
N VAL A 111 -5.35 -4.91 -14.87
CA VAL A 111 -5.27 -4.33 -13.53
C VAL A 111 -5.90 -5.28 -12.52
N ILE A 112 -5.17 -5.62 -11.45
CA ILE A 112 -5.73 -6.36 -10.31
C ILE A 112 -6.34 -5.34 -9.36
N VAL A 113 -7.64 -5.46 -9.11
CA VAL A 113 -8.35 -4.74 -8.04
C VAL A 113 -8.47 -5.67 -6.85
N ARG A 114 -7.70 -5.42 -5.79
CA ARG A 114 -7.66 -6.28 -4.60
C ARG A 114 -8.29 -5.57 -3.39
N GLU A 115 -9.13 -6.29 -2.65
CA GLU A 115 -9.61 -5.89 -1.31
C GLU A 115 -8.42 -5.87 -0.33
N ASN A 116 -8.40 -4.88 0.56
CA ASN A 116 -7.22 -4.47 1.30
C ASN A 116 -7.45 -4.24 2.81
N THR A 117 -8.63 -4.55 3.34
CA THR A 117 -9.02 -4.31 4.75
C THR A 117 -9.45 -5.55 5.53
N GLU A 118 -9.96 -6.60 4.89
CA GLU A 118 -10.49 -7.81 5.53
C GLU A 118 -9.76 -9.10 5.06
N ASP A 119 -10.49 -10.17 4.74
CA ASP A 119 -9.97 -11.50 4.40
C ASP A 119 -9.09 -12.12 5.52
N LEU A 120 -8.07 -12.92 5.20
CA LEU A 120 -7.09 -13.40 6.19
C LEU A 120 -6.24 -12.27 6.76
N TYR A 121 -6.19 -11.12 6.08
CA TYR A 121 -5.43 -9.95 6.53
C TYR A 121 -6.02 -9.28 7.77
N VAL A 122 -7.16 -9.75 8.32
CA VAL A 122 -7.63 -9.35 9.66
C VAL A 122 -6.67 -9.83 10.76
N GLY A 123 -5.99 -10.96 10.59
CA GLY A 123 -5.07 -11.50 11.61
C GLY A 123 -5.77 -11.99 12.88
N ASP A 124 -6.99 -12.50 12.75
CA ASP A 124 -7.69 -13.24 13.81
C ASP A 124 -7.22 -14.70 13.76
N GLU A 125 -6.17 -14.98 14.53
CA GLU A 125 -5.45 -16.25 14.56
C GLU A 125 -5.39 -16.83 15.98
N GLU A 126 -5.58 -18.13 16.12
CA GLU A 126 -5.49 -18.85 17.40
C GLU A 126 -4.62 -20.10 17.28
N TYR A 127 -3.75 -20.33 18.27
CA TYR A 127 -2.99 -21.57 18.39
C TYR A 127 -3.81 -22.62 19.13
N THR A 128 -3.78 -23.86 18.64
CA THR A 128 -4.44 -25.01 19.26
C THR A 128 -3.38 -26.04 19.68
N PRO A 129 -3.71 -27.04 20.54
CA PRO A 129 -2.74 -28.06 20.95
C PRO A 129 -2.13 -28.88 19.81
N GLU A 130 -2.80 -28.92 18.64
CA GLU A 130 -2.39 -29.70 17.46
C GLU A 130 -2.04 -28.83 16.23
N GLY A 131 -2.09 -27.50 16.34
CA GLY A 131 -1.84 -26.61 15.20
C GLY A 131 -2.26 -25.15 15.42
N ALA A 132 -2.85 -24.54 14.40
CA ALA A 132 -3.36 -23.17 14.43
C ALA A 132 -4.57 -23.00 13.50
N VAL A 133 -5.42 -22.02 13.80
CA VAL A 133 -6.59 -21.62 13.01
C VAL A 133 -6.48 -20.14 12.69
N ALA A 134 -6.75 -19.75 11.44
CA ALA A 134 -6.82 -18.36 11.00
C ALA A 134 -8.21 -18.08 10.42
N LYS A 135 -8.91 -17.06 10.95
CA LYS A 135 -10.27 -16.73 10.49
C LYS A 135 -10.24 -15.83 9.26
N ARG A 136 -10.81 -16.32 8.16
CA ARG A 136 -11.05 -15.52 6.96
C ARG A 136 -12.38 -14.78 7.08
N ILE A 137 -12.32 -13.45 7.19
CA ILE A 137 -13.51 -12.61 7.37
C ILE A 137 -13.84 -11.92 6.04
N ILE A 138 -15.07 -12.14 5.53
CA ILE A 138 -15.55 -11.51 4.29
C ILE A 138 -16.90 -10.86 4.58
N THR A 139 -17.01 -9.54 4.41
CA THR A 139 -18.23 -8.79 4.69
C THR A 139 -18.94 -8.36 3.42
N ARG A 140 -20.29 -8.28 3.50
CA ARG A 140 -21.12 -7.74 2.40
C ARG A 140 -20.71 -6.32 2.02
N THR A 141 -20.31 -5.51 2.99
CA THR A 141 -19.92 -4.10 2.79
C THR A 141 -18.62 -4.00 2.00
N ALA A 142 -17.55 -4.67 2.45
CA ALA A 142 -16.26 -4.66 1.77
C ALA A 142 -16.35 -5.29 0.37
N SER A 143 -17.00 -6.45 0.24
CA SER A 143 -17.27 -7.10 -1.04
C SER A 143 -18.02 -6.18 -2.02
N ARG A 144 -19.06 -5.48 -1.56
CA ARG A 144 -19.81 -4.54 -2.41
C ARG A 144 -18.95 -3.36 -2.83
N ARG A 145 -18.22 -2.70 -1.93
CA ARG A 145 -17.41 -1.51 -2.28
C ARG A 145 -16.27 -1.85 -3.23
N ILE A 146 -15.59 -2.98 -3.05
CA ILE A 146 -14.46 -3.35 -3.93
C ILE A 146 -14.95 -3.74 -5.33
N SER A 147 -16.07 -4.45 -5.46
CA SER A 147 -16.68 -4.71 -6.77
C SER A 147 -17.19 -3.43 -7.43
N GLN A 148 -17.86 -2.54 -6.69
CA GLN A 148 -18.32 -1.24 -7.23
C GLN A 148 -17.13 -0.39 -7.72
N PHE A 149 -16.04 -0.33 -6.95
CA PHE A 149 -14.81 0.34 -7.36
C PHE A 149 -14.20 -0.30 -8.61
N ALA A 150 -14.15 -1.63 -8.72
CA ALA A 150 -13.64 -2.32 -9.89
C ALA A 150 -14.43 -1.98 -11.17
N PHE A 151 -15.76 -2.00 -11.11
CA PHE A 151 -16.61 -1.61 -12.25
C PHE A 151 -16.48 -0.12 -12.61
N GLN A 152 -16.41 0.77 -11.61
CA GLN A 152 -16.22 2.21 -11.85
C GLN A 152 -14.85 2.51 -12.46
N TYR A 153 -13.80 1.86 -11.97
CA TYR A 153 -12.46 1.97 -12.52
C TYR A 153 -12.41 1.46 -13.97
N ALA A 154 -12.94 0.26 -14.23
CA ALA A 154 -13.02 -0.31 -15.57
C ALA A 154 -13.78 0.61 -16.54
N GLN A 155 -14.91 1.18 -16.12
CA GLN A 155 -15.67 2.13 -16.93
C GLN A 155 -14.87 3.42 -17.22
N LYS A 156 -14.17 3.96 -16.21
CA LYS A 156 -13.36 5.18 -16.34
C LYS A 156 -12.18 4.99 -17.30
N GLU A 157 -11.49 3.85 -17.21
CA GLU A 157 -10.32 3.54 -18.02
C GLU A 157 -10.68 2.83 -19.35
N GLY A 158 -11.97 2.74 -19.71
CA GLY A 158 -12.44 2.15 -20.98
C GLY A 158 -12.28 0.63 -21.10
N MET A 159 -12.05 -0.08 -19.99
CA MET A 159 -11.89 -1.53 -19.95
C MET A 159 -13.22 -2.24 -20.24
N GLN A 160 -13.19 -3.21 -21.15
CA GLN A 160 -14.40 -3.90 -21.65
C GLN A 160 -14.82 -5.13 -20.80
N LYS A 161 -14.07 -5.46 -19.75
CA LYS A 161 -14.29 -6.64 -18.91
C LYS A 161 -13.78 -6.40 -17.49
N VAL A 162 -14.51 -6.93 -16.52
CA VAL A 162 -14.16 -7.06 -15.09
C VAL A 162 -14.25 -8.54 -14.74
#